data_AF-A0A844GVP8-F1
#
_entry.id   AF-A0A844GVP8-F1
#
_cell.length_a   1.000
_cell.length_b   1.000
_cell.length_c   1.000
_cell.angle_alpha   90.00
_cell.angle_beta   90.00
_cell.angle_gamma   90.00
#
_symmetry.space_group_name_H-M   'P 1'
#
loop_
_entity.id
_entity.type
_entity.pdbx_description
1 polymer ?
#
loop_
_entity_poly.entity_id
_entity_poly.type
_entity_poly.pdbx_seq_one_letter_code
_entity_poly.pdbx_strand_id
1 'polypeptide(L)'
;MYWNIFLPVFVIILRNIFPISLLLAIIFACFQRIEHSGYFRQIYLGISGGIVASILVGSVISQGINNIDSTNNNAWIFTPLILNIFVFIAISLLIWFILWFSQQANFWQNLGSTNELLMGKNLRLTIFSLALFLVLIKGINIFLLLNVMPENNSTYVNLAVIASLLLTALMTLAFVYLQTRLTNNVFFRIVGIFLILVTGGLIIDSLYNLDESLLFINELDTTANWCLFEQNSCLLGSILWSSHEILPEDKFPLILMKIVFGYHDIVYIIPLVIYLLFVFIVGKFYFQNLKNLS
;
A
#
# COMPACT_ATOMS: atom_id res chain seq x y z
N MET A 1 -21.23 21.14 -1.14
CA MET A 1 -20.44 21.17 0.11
C MET A 1 -20.07 19.77 0.65
N TYR A 2 -20.79 18.69 0.32
CA TYR A 2 -20.48 17.33 0.81
C TYR A 2 -19.61 16.44 -0.11
N TRP A 3 -19.46 16.80 -1.39
CA TRP A 3 -18.55 16.12 -2.33
C TRP A 3 -17.06 16.20 -1.93
N ASN A 4 -16.71 17.13 -1.03
CA ASN A 4 -15.33 17.40 -0.63
C ASN A 4 -14.69 16.26 0.17
N ILE A 5 -15.46 15.37 0.80
CA ILE A 5 -14.92 14.28 1.63
C ILE A 5 -14.89 12.95 0.89
N PHE A 6 -15.78 12.77 -0.09
CA PHE A 6 -15.80 11.56 -0.92
C PHE A 6 -14.45 11.32 -1.60
N LEU A 7 -13.90 12.35 -2.25
CA LEU A 7 -12.73 12.25 -3.08
C LEU A 7 -11.43 11.99 -2.28
N PRO A 8 -11.15 12.67 -1.16
CA PRO A 8 -10.01 12.34 -0.30
C PRO A 8 -10.09 10.91 0.26
N VAL A 9 -11.25 10.50 0.78
CA VAL A 9 -11.45 9.14 1.31
C VAL A 9 -11.26 8.09 0.23
N PHE A 10 -11.83 8.32 -0.96
CA PHE A 10 -11.68 7.45 -2.11
C PHE A 10 -10.21 7.31 -2.53
N VAL A 11 -9.48 8.41 -2.64
CA VAL A 11 -8.05 8.43 -3.02
C VAL A 11 -7.21 7.66 -2.01
N ILE A 12 -7.42 7.88 -0.71
CA ILE A 12 -6.67 7.23 0.37
C ILE A 12 -6.91 5.72 0.37
N ILE A 13 -8.16 5.28 0.24
CA ILE A 13 -8.50 3.85 0.19
C ILE A 13 -7.90 3.23 -1.07
N LEU A 14 -8.09 3.86 -2.23
CA LEU A 14 -7.59 3.35 -3.51
C LEU A 14 -6.07 3.20 -3.48
N ARG A 15 -5.35 4.16 -2.90
CA ARG A 15 -3.89 4.10 -2.76
C ARG A 15 -3.40 2.94 -1.89
N ASN A 16 -4.19 2.55 -0.89
CA ASN A 16 -3.88 1.38 -0.06
C ASN A 16 -4.20 0.05 -0.75
N ILE A 17 -5.23 0.00 -1.60
CA ILE A 17 -5.68 -1.22 -2.26
C ILE A 17 -4.96 -1.47 -3.60
N PHE A 18 -4.53 -0.41 -4.30
CA PHE A 18 -3.86 -0.49 -5.61
C PHE A 18 -2.66 -1.46 -5.63
N PRO A 19 -1.73 -1.44 -4.65
CA PRO A 19 -0.64 -2.41 -4.58
C PRO A 19 -1.16 -3.85 -4.52
N ILE A 20 -2.19 -4.12 -3.71
CA ILE A 20 -2.75 -5.47 -3.54
C ILE A 20 -3.32 -5.98 -4.87
N SER A 21 -4.00 -5.12 -5.64
CA SER A 21 -4.53 -5.47 -6.96
C SER A 21 -3.41 -5.94 -7.91
N LEU A 22 -2.29 -5.22 -7.97
CA LEU A 22 -1.12 -5.60 -8.77
C LEU A 22 -0.52 -6.93 -8.29
N LEU A 23 -0.39 -7.10 -6.98
CA LEU A 23 0.18 -8.30 -6.39
C LEU A 23 -0.69 -9.52 -6.62
N LEU A 24 -2.01 -9.40 -6.44
CA LEU A 24 -2.96 -10.46 -6.75
C LEU A 24 -2.94 -10.81 -8.24
N ALA A 25 -2.90 -9.82 -9.13
CA ALA A 25 -2.79 -10.08 -10.57
C ALA A 25 -1.50 -10.84 -10.92
N ILE A 26 -0.38 -10.50 -10.30
CA ILE A 26 0.88 -11.24 -10.45
C ILE A 26 0.76 -12.67 -9.92
N ILE A 27 0.13 -12.87 -8.75
CA ILE A 27 -0.06 -14.20 -8.18
C ILE A 27 -0.90 -15.04 -9.15
N PHE A 28 -2.04 -14.52 -9.60
CA PHE A 28 -2.85 -15.18 -10.63
C PHE A 28 -2.02 -15.51 -11.88
N ALA A 29 -1.11 -14.61 -12.29
CA ALA A 29 -0.25 -14.81 -13.45
C ALA A 29 0.74 -15.96 -13.31
N CYS A 30 1.41 -16.05 -12.16
CA CYS A 30 2.35 -17.13 -11.89
C CYS A 30 1.64 -18.49 -11.86
N PHE A 31 0.44 -18.55 -11.29
CA PHE A 31 -0.28 -19.81 -11.10
C PHE A 31 -1.07 -20.27 -12.32
N GLN A 32 -1.51 -19.37 -13.20
CA GLN A 32 -2.17 -19.78 -14.45
C GLN A 32 -1.24 -20.62 -15.35
N ARG A 33 0.08 -20.50 -15.18
CA ARG A 33 1.06 -21.35 -15.89
C ARG A 33 1.22 -22.75 -15.31
N ILE A 34 0.81 -22.96 -14.07
CA ILE A 34 0.88 -24.26 -13.39
C ILE A 34 -0.51 -24.86 -13.57
N GLU A 35 -0.68 -25.72 -14.58
CA GLU A 35 -1.95 -26.18 -15.20
C GLU A 35 -3.02 -26.79 -14.27
N HIS A 36 -2.91 -26.68 -12.95
CA HIS A 36 -3.89 -27.16 -12.01
C HIS A 36 -4.89 -26.05 -11.60
N SER A 37 -6.10 -26.17 -12.13
CA SER A 37 -7.29 -25.37 -11.80
C SER A 37 -7.68 -25.29 -10.31
N GLY A 38 -7.07 -26.11 -9.44
CA GLY A 38 -7.37 -26.15 -8.00
C GLY A 38 -6.78 -24.99 -7.17
N TYR A 39 -5.82 -24.22 -7.68
CA TYR A 39 -5.14 -23.17 -6.92
C TYR A 39 -5.96 -21.87 -6.77
N PHE A 40 -6.86 -21.59 -7.72
CA PHE A 40 -7.71 -20.39 -7.65
C PHE A 40 -8.56 -20.34 -6.38
N ARG A 41 -9.11 -21.49 -5.95
CA ARG A 41 -9.90 -21.59 -4.71
C ARG A 41 -9.11 -21.11 -3.49
N GLN A 42 -7.80 -21.32 -3.45
CA GLN A 42 -6.97 -20.95 -2.31
C GLN A 42 -6.61 -19.47 -2.28
N ILE A 43 -6.47 -18.86 -3.45
CA ILE A 43 -6.33 -17.41 -3.55
C ILE A 43 -7.60 -16.74 -3.01
N TYR A 44 -8.78 -17.21 -3.43
CA TYR A 44 -10.06 -16.69 -2.91
C TYR A 44 -10.22 -16.91 -1.41
N LEU A 45 -9.84 -18.09 -0.89
CA LEU A 45 -9.84 -18.36 0.55
C LEU A 45 -8.84 -17.47 1.32
N GLY A 46 -7.67 -17.19 0.73
CA GLY A 46 -6.68 -16.29 1.32
C GLY A 46 -7.20 -14.85 1.37
N ILE A 47 -7.83 -14.38 0.29
CA ILE A 47 -8.45 -13.05 0.24
C ILE A 47 -9.58 -12.94 1.26
N SER A 48 -10.53 -13.88 1.26
CA SER A 48 -11.67 -13.83 2.19
C SER A 48 -11.22 -13.97 3.65
N GLY A 49 -10.28 -14.87 3.92
CA GLY A 49 -9.65 -15.02 5.24
C GLY A 49 -8.92 -13.76 5.68
N GLY A 50 -8.19 -13.11 4.76
CA GLY A 50 -7.49 -11.85 5.01
C GLY A 50 -8.45 -10.71 5.32
N ILE A 51 -9.58 -10.59 4.62
CA ILE A 51 -10.62 -9.57 4.90
C ILE A 51 -11.18 -9.77 6.31
N VAL A 52 -11.60 -10.99 6.63
CA VAL A 52 -12.17 -11.32 7.95
C VAL A 52 -11.14 -11.07 9.05
N ALA A 53 -9.90 -11.53 8.86
CA ALA A 53 -8.82 -11.32 9.82
C ALA A 53 -8.49 -9.83 10.00
N SER A 54 -8.51 -9.03 8.93
CA SER A 54 -8.28 -7.58 9.00
C SER A 54 -9.32 -6.88 9.87
N ILE A 55 -10.59 -7.23 9.71
CA ILE A 55 -11.69 -6.65 10.49
C ILE A 55 -11.57 -7.07 11.96
N LEU A 56 -11.26 -8.34 12.23
CA LEU A 56 -11.07 -8.84 13.59
C LEU A 56 -9.90 -8.14 14.29
N VAL A 57 -8.72 -8.14 13.67
CA VAL A 57 -7.52 -7.53 14.24
C VAL A 57 -7.69 -6.01 14.37
N GLY A 58 -8.23 -5.36 13.34
CA GLY A 58 -8.52 -3.93 13.36
C GLY A 58 -9.51 -3.54 14.46
N SER A 59 -10.55 -4.35 14.68
CA SER A 59 -11.53 -4.13 15.76
C SER A 59 -10.90 -4.24 17.14
N VAL A 60 -10.07 -5.25 17.37
CA VAL A 60 -9.33 -5.43 18.63
C VAL A 60 -8.40 -4.23 18.89
N ILE A 61 -7.69 -3.76 17.87
CA ILE A 61 -6.81 -2.57 18.00
C ILE A 61 -7.63 -1.33 18.30
N SER A 62 -8.73 -1.09 17.57
CA SER A 62 -9.62 0.06 17.76
C SER A 62 -10.22 0.10 19.18
N GLN A 63 -10.67 -1.06 19.69
CA GLN A 63 -11.13 -1.18 21.08
C GLN A 63 -10.00 -0.89 22.08
N GLY A 64 -8.78 -1.36 21.80
CA GLY A 64 -7.61 -1.06 22.60
C GLY A 64 -7.35 0.45 22.70
N ILE A 65 -7.42 1.17 21.58
CA ILE A 65 -7.27 2.63 21.52
C ILE A 65 -8.36 3.31 22.35
N ASN A 66 -9.63 2.96 22.13
CA ASN A 66 -10.76 3.55 22.86
C ASN A 66 -10.70 3.33 24.38
N ASN A 67 -10.19 2.18 24.82
CA ASN A 67 -10.00 1.90 26.26
C ASN A 67 -8.91 2.80 26.87
N ILE A 68 -7.83 3.07 26.13
CA ILE A 68 -6.77 3.99 26.57
C ILE A 68 -7.31 5.42 26.60
N ASP A 69 -8.13 5.80 25.61
CA ASP A 69 -8.85 7.10 25.57
C ASP A 69 -9.75 7.33 26.78
N SER A 70 -10.46 6.29 27.22
CA SER A 70 -11.34 6.41 28.39
C SER A 70 -10.62 6.58 29.73
N THR A 71 -9.34 6.18 29.81
CA THR A 71 -8.59 6.12 31.07
C THR A 71 -7.53 7.21 31.22
N ASN A 72 -7.02 7.77 30.12
CA ASN A 72 -5.94 8.75 30.14
C ASN A 72 -6.26 9.93 29.18
N ASN A 73 -6.20 11.16 29.68
CA ASN A 73 -6.56 12.39 28.94
C ASN A 73 -5.61 12.72 27.75
N ASN A 74 -4.57 11.90 27.52
CA ASN A 74 -3.53 12.09 26.49
C ASN A 74 -3.56 11.00 25.40
N ALA A 75 -4.54 10.10 25.45
CA ALA A 75 -4.58 8.90 24.62
C ALA A 75 -4.77 9.16 23.11
N TRP A 76 -5.45 10.26 22.78
CA TRP A 76 -5.66 10.76 21.42
C TRP A 76 -4.35 11.04 20.64
N ILE A 77 -3.23 11.26 21.35
CA ILE A 77 -1.88 11.40 20.76
C ILE A 77 -1.39 10.06 20.17
N PHE A 78 -1.80 8.93 20.73
CA PHE A 78 -1.32 7.62 20.30
C PHE A 78 -1.99 7.13 19.02
N THR A 79 -3.22 7.57 18.74
CA THR A 79 -3.97 7.17 17.54
C THR A 79 -3.21 7.44 16.22
N PRO A 80 -2.73 8.66 15.93
CA PRO A 80 -1.97 8.93 14.71
C PRO A 80 -0.62 8.19 14.66
N LEU A 81 0.03 7.98 15.82
CA LEU A 81 1.29 7.23 15.90
C LEU A 81 1.11 5.76 15.54
N ILE A 82 0.08 5.11 16.10
CA ILE A 82 -0.25 3.71 15.81
C ILE A 82 -0.56 3.55 14.32
N LEU A 83 -1.36 4.45 13.74
CA LEU A 83 -1.70 4.42 12.33
C LEU A 83 -0.45 4.48 11.45
N ASN A 84 0.47 5.42 11.74
CA ASN A 84 1.72 5.53 11.01
C ASN A 84 2.60 4.27 11.14
N ILE A 85 2.69 3.66 12.33
CA ILE A 85 3.45 2.40 12.52
C ILE A 85 2.92 1.29 11.61
N PHE A 86 1.61 1.10 11.52
CA PHE A 86 1.02 0.09 10.63
C PHE A 86 1.25 0.40 9.14
N VAL A 87 1.32 1.68 8.76
CA VAL A 87 1.68 2.10 7.41
C VAL A 87 3.14 1.75 7.10
N PHE A 88 4.09 2.01 8.02
CA PHE A 88 5.50 1.62 7.85
C PHE A 88 5.70 0.11 7.75
N ILE A 89 4.96 -0.66 8.56
CA ILE A 89 4.97 -2.12 8.48
C ILE A 89 4.47 -2.56 7.10
N ALA A 90 3.39 -1.96 6.59
CA ALA A 90 2.87 -2.26 5.27
C ALA A 90 3.84 -1.91 4.13
N ILE A 91 4.53 -0.78 4.23
CA ILE A 91 5.58 -0.39 3.27
C ILE A 91 6.71 -1.41 3.31
N SER A 92 7.23 -1.73 4.49
CA SER A 92 8.34 -2.69 4.65
C SER A 92 8.00 -4.05 4.04
N LEU A 93 6.76 -4.52 4.23
CA LEU A 93 6.28 -5.77 3.67
C LEU A 93 6.08 -5.69 2.15
N LEU A 94 5.66 -4.54 1.61
CA LEU A 94 5.64 -4.32 0.15
C LEU A 94 7.05 -4.36 -0.45
N ILE A 95 8.03 -3.72 0.20
CA ILE A 95 9.43 -3.78 -0.24
C ILE A 95 9.93 -5.22 -0.23
N TRP A 96 9.69 -5.93 0.87
CA TRP A 96 10.04 -7.35 0.97
C TRP A 96 9.36 -8.17 -0.14
N PHE A 97 8.10 -7.91 -0.43
CA PHE A 97 7.36 -8.58 -1.49
C PHE A 97 7.96 -8.32 -2.87
N ILE A 98 8.32 -7.06 -3.19
CA ILE A 98 8.96 -6.71 -4.47
C ILE A 98 10.26 -7.48 -4.64
N LEU A 99 11.08 -7.56 -3.59
CA LEU A 99 12.35 -8.27 -3.60
C LEU A 99 12.14 -9.78 -3.72
N TRP A 100 11.24 -10.36 -2.92
CA TRP A 100 10.89 -11.79 -2.97
C TRP A 100 10.36 -12.18 -4.34
N PHE A 101 9.50 -11.36 -4.93
CA PHE A 101 8.91 -11.62 -6.23
C PHE A 101 9.97 -11.64 -7.35
N SER A 102 10.95 -10.73 -7.29
CA SER A 102 12.06 -10.71 -8.24
C SER A 102 12.91 -11.99 -8.21
N GLN A 103 12.99 -12.65 -7.04
CA GLN A 103 13.73 -13.90 -6.88
C GLN A 103 12.93 -15.10 -7.40
N GLN A 104 11.61 -15.09 -7.19
CA GLN A 104 10.76 -16.21 -7.56
C GLN A 104 10.55 -16.32 -9.07
N ALA A 105 10.59 -15.22 -9.81
CA ALA A 105 10.56 -15.25 -11.28
C ALA A 105 11.65 -16.18 -11.86
N ASN A 106 12.84 -16.25 -11.22
CA ASN A 106 13.95 -17.13 -11.64
C ASN A 106 13.67 -18.61 -11.34
N PHE A 107 12.96 -18.91 -10.25
CA PHE A 107 12.71 -20.27 -9.79
C PHE A 107 11.71 -21.01 -10.69
N TRP A 108 10.71 -20.30 -11.24
CA TRP A 108 9.66 -20.90 -12.06
C TRP A 108 10.08 -21.30 -13.47
N GLN A 109 11.19 -20.77 -14.01
CA GLN A 109 11.74 -21.24 -15.29
C GLN A 109 12.52 -22.56 -15.14
N ASN A 110 13.14 -22.81 -13.98
CA ASN A 110 14.00 -23.98 -13.74
C ASN A 110 13.25 -25.22 -13.23
N LEU A 111 11.96 -25.12 -12.93
CA LEU A 111 11.15 -26.23 -12.39
C LEU A 111 10.66 -27.24 -13.43
N GLY A 112 10.94 -27.04 -14.73
CA GLY A 112 10.47 -27.89 -15.81
C GLY A 112 11.06 -29.31 -15.87
N SER A 113 11.66 -29.86 -14.80
CA SER A 113 12.26 -31.21 -14.91
C SER A 113 12.13 -32.21 -13.76
N THR A 114 11.84 -31.92 -12.47
CA THR A 114 11.96 -33.03 -11.50
C THR A 114 11.08 -33.15 -10.26
N ASN A 115 10.24 -32.21 -9.79
CA ASN A 115 9.62 -32.39 -8.45
C ASN A 115 8.15 -31.89 -8.31
N GLU A 116 7.25 -32.36 -9.16
CA GLU A 116 5.84 -31.93 -9.17
C GLU A 116 4.98 -32.51 -8.01
N LEU A 117 5.36 -33.64 -7.40
CA LEU A 117 4.48 -34.35 -6.46
C LEU A 117 4.67 -33.99 -4.97
N LEU A 118 5.86 -33.54 -4.55
CA LEU A 118 6.13 -33.13 -3.16
C LEU A 118 5.83 -31.65 -2.90
N MET A 119 5.83 -30.81 -3.95
CA MET A 119 5.58 -29.37 -3.82
C MET A 119 4.10 -29.01 -3.76
N GLY A 120 3.19 -29.88 -4.24
CA GLY A 120 1.78 -29.54 -4.41
C GLY A 120 1.01 -29.19 -3.13
N LYS A 121 1.40 -29.68 -1.94
CA LYS A 121 0.75 -29.32 -0.66
C LYS A 121 1.36 -28.06 -0.03
N ASN A 122 2.68 -27.91 -0.10
CA ASN A 122 3.37 -26.73 0.44
C ASN A 122 3.08 -25.49 -0.41
N LEU A 123 3.05 -25.63 -1.73
CA LEU A 123 2.77 -24.53 -2.65
C LEU A 123 1.38 -23.93 -2.41
N ARG A 124 0.38 -24.81 -2.24
CA ARG A 124 -0.99 -24.45 -1.88
C ARG A 124 -1.08 -23.57 -0.63
N LEU A 125 -0.40 -24.01 0.42
CA LEU A 125 -0.37 -23.30 1.70
C LEU A 125 0.41 -21.99 1.60
N THR A 126 1.49 -21.96 0.83
CA THR A 126 2.24 -20.73 0.53
C THR A 126 1.36 -19.69 -0.16
N ILE A 127 0.60 -20.07 -1.19
CA ILE A 127 -0.29 -19.15 -1.92
C ILE A 127 -1.36 -18.59 -1.00
N PHE A 128 -2.02 -19.48 -0.26
CA PHE A 128 -3.04 -19.10 0.70
C PHE A 128 -2.49 -18.11 1.72
N SER A 129 -1.34 -18.43 2.34
CA SER A 129 -0.71 -17.59 3.35
C SER A 129 -0.28 -16.24 2.78
N LEU A 130 0.29 -16.24 1.58
CA LEU A 130 0.77 -15.03 0.92
C LEU A 130 -0.38 -14.09 0.55
N ALA A 131 -1.46 -14.60 -0.05
CA ALA A 131 -2.65 -13.80 -0.32
C ALA A 131 -3.32 -13.30 0.98
N LEU A 132 -3.37 -14.16 2.01
CA LEU A 132 -3.90 -13.79 3.33
C LEU A 132 -3.10 -12.66 3.95
N PHE A 133 -1.78 -12.75 4.01
CA PHE A 133 -0.93 -11.71 4.60
C PHE A 133 -1.04 -10.39 3.84
N LEU A 134 -1.01 -10.42 2.51
CA LEU A 134 -1.15 -9.23 1.67
C LEU A 134 -2.43 -8.45 1.98
N VAL A 135 -3.56 -9.17 2.04
CA VAL A 135 -4.86 -8.57 2.34
C VAL A 135 -4.95 -8.16 3.81
N LEU A 136 -4.42 -8.97 4.73
CA LEU A 136 -4.43 -8.71 6.17
C LEU A 136 -3.77 -7.37 6.52
N ILE A 137 -2.54 -7.16 6.06
CA ILE A 137 -1.76 -5.98 6.45
C ILE A 137 -2.38 -4.69 5.92
N LYS A 138 -2.79 -4.69 4.65
CA LYS A 138 -3.42 -3.50 4.05
C LYS A 138 -4.86 -3.32 4.51
N GLY A 139 -5.58 -4.41 4.78
CA GLY A 139 -6.92 -4.36 5.33
C GLY A 139 -6.95 -3.78 6.75
N ILE A 140 -5.98 -4.11 7.61
CA ILE A 140 -5.83 -3.48 8.93
C ILE A 140 -5.66 -1.97 8.80
N ASN A 141 -4.77 -1.51 7.91
CA ASN A 141 -4.55 -0.08 7.69
C ASN A 141 -5.83 0.65 7.24
N ILE A 142 -6.55 0.07 6.27
CA ILE A 142 -7.82 0.65 5.79
C ILE A 142 -8.86 0.67 6.91
N PHE A 143 -8.98 -0.41 7.68
CA PHE A 143 -9.92 -0.48 8.79
C PHE A 143 -9.63 0.58 9.86
N LEU A 144 -8.37 0.71 10.29
CA LEU A 144 -7.97 1.71 11.26
C LEU A 144 -8.23 3.13 10.73
N LEU A 145 -7.91 3.38 9.46
CA LEU A 145 -8.12 4.68 8.84
C LEU A 145 -9.60 5.05 8.76
N LEU A 146 -10.49 4.10 8.49
CA LEU A 146 -11.93 4.32 8.49
C LEU A 146 -12.50 4.65 9.88
N ASN A 147 -11.90 4.13 10.96
CA ASN A 147 -12.36 4.42 12.32
C ASN A 147 -11.97 5.81 12.81
N VAL A 148 -10.89 6.39 12.27
CA VAL A 148 -10.44 7.75 12.64
C VAL A 148 -11.22 8.82 11.88
N MET A 149 -11.91 8.46 10.79
CA MET A 149 -12.70 9.41 10.01
C MET A 149 -13.99 9.83 10.75
N PRO A 150 -14.38 11.11 10.68
CA PRO A 150 -15.54 11.61 11.42
C PRO A 150 -16.87 11.00 10.94
N GLU A 151 -17.70 10.54 11.88
CA GLU A 151 -18.97 9.84 11.60
C GLU A 151 -20.04 10.69 10.89
N ASN A 152 -19.96 12.02 10.98
CA ASN A 152 -20.98 12.95 10.49
C ASN A 152 -21.28 12.84 8.97
N ASN A 153 -20.46 12.14 8.19
CA ASN A 153 -20.62 11.98 6.73
C ASN A 153 -20.60 10.51 6.25
N SER A 154 -21.17 9.60 7.04
CA SER A 154 -21.18 8.14 6.80
C SER A 154 -21.62 7.74 5.37
N THR A 155 -22.60 8.43 4.77
CA THR A 155 -23.09 8.10 3.43
C THR A 155 -22.01 8.27 2.34
N TYR A 156 -21.24 9.35 2.39
CA TYR A 156 -20.20 9.63 1.39
C TYR A 156 -18.95 8.78 1.60
N VAL A 157 -18.61 8.47 2.86
CA VAL A 157 -17.55 7.53 3.21
C VAL A 157 -17.88 6.13 2.68
N ASN A 158 -19.10 5.65 2.92
CA ASN A 158 -19.56 4.36 2.40
C ASN A 158 -19.56 4.32 0.87
N LEU A 159 -19.98 5.41 0.21
CA LEU A 159 -19.93 5.50 -1.25
C LEU A 159 -18.49 5.45 -1.78
N ALA A 160 -17.53 6.08 -1.10
CA ALA A 160 -16.11 6.05 -1.44
C ALA A 160 -15.50 4.65 -1.28
N VAL A 161 -15.88 3.94 -0.21
CA VAL A 161 -15.48 2.53 0.01
C VAL A 161 -16.02 1.63 -1.11
N ILE A 162 -17.29 1.77 -1.48
CA ILE A 162 -17.89 0.97 -2.56
C ILE A 162 -17.23 1.29 -3.90
N ALA A 163 -17.03 2.58 -4.20
CA ALA A 163 -16.39 3.01 -5.46
C ALA A 163 -14.95 2.49 -5.58
N SER A 164 -14.18 2.53 -4.49
CA SER A 164 -12.79 2.05 -4.49
C SER A 164 -12.69 0.52 -4.61
N LEU A 165 -13.61 -0.23 -3.98
CA LEU A 165 -13.72 -1.68 -4.17
C LEU A 165 -14.06 -2.05 -5.61
N LEU A 166 -15.04 -1.38 -6.22
CA LEU A 166 -15.42 -1.59 -7.62
C LEU A 166 -14.25 -1.30 -8.56
N LEU A 167 -13.56 -0.18 -8.36
CA LEU A 167 -12.40 0.18 -9.18
C LEU A 167 -11.27 -0.84 -9.01
N THR A 168 -11.00 -1.29 -7.79
CA THR A 168 -10.00 -2.34 -7.53
C THR A 168 -10.32 -3.63 -8.27
N ALA A 169 -11.57 -4.06 -8.26
CA ALA A 169 -11.98 -5.27 -8.98
C ALA A 169 -11.75 -5.11 -10.49
N LEU A 170 -12.14 -3.96 -11.06
CA LEU A 170 -11.92 -3.64 -12.47
C LEU A 170 -10.43 -3.60 -12.82
N MET A 171 -9.60 -2.99 -11.96
CA MET A 171 -8.15 -2.93 -12.15
C MET A 171 -7.51 -4.31 -12.12
N THR A 172 -7.89 -5.15 -11.16
CA THR A 172 -7.38 -6.52 -11.05
C THR A 172 -7.72 -7.33 -12.30
N LEU A 173 -8.96 -7.23 -12.80
CA LEU A 173 -9.37 -7.86 -14.05
C LEU A 173 -8.60 -7.31 -15.25
N ALA A 174 -8.37 -6.00 -15.32
CA ALA A 174 -7.60 -5.38 -16.39
C ALA A 174 -6.14 -5.89 -16.41
N PHE A 175 -5.50 -6.04 -15.25
CA PHE A 175 -4.15 -6.59 -15.17
C PHE A 175 -4.09 -8.08 -15.53
N VAL A 176 -5.08 -8.87 -15.10
CA VAL A 176 -5.20 -10.29 -15.51
C VAL A 176 -5.43 -10.39 -17.02
N TYR A 177 -6.23 -9.51 -17.61
CA TYR A 177 -6.40 -9.45 -19.05
C TYR A 177 -5.09 -9.08 -19.77
N LEU A 178 -4.40 -8.04 -19.28
CA LEU A 178 -3.13 -7.59 -19.83
C LEU A 178 -2.07 -8.70 -19.82
N GLN A 179 -2.07 -9.53 -18.77
CA GLN A 179 -1.20 -10.70 -18.65
C GLN A 179 -1.40 -11.70 -19.80
N THR A 180 -2.63 -11.92 -20.28
CA THR A 180 -2.88 -12.84 -21.41
C THR A 180 -2.41 -12.30 -22.76
N ARG A 181 -2.22 -10.97 -22.87
CA ARG A 181 -1.84 -10.28 -24.11
C ARG A 181 -0.33 -10.06 -24.23
N LEU A 182 0.38 -9.97 -23.11
CA LEU A 182 1.80 -9.63 -23.06
C LEU A 182 2.69 -10.87 -22.87
N THR A 183 3.91 -10.79 -23.39
CA THR A 183 4.96 -11.76 -23.04
C THR A 183 5.28 -11.67 -21.55
N ASN A 184 5.51 -12.84 -20.97
CA ASN A 184 5.89 -13.06 -19.57
C ASN A 184 6.87 -12.02 -19.01
N ASN A 185 7.97 -11.76 -19.72
CA ASN A 185 9.02 -10.84 -19.27
C ASN A 185 8.56 -9.38 -19.27
N VAL A 186 7.74 -8.99 -20.25
CA VAL A 186 7.20 -7.64 -20.38
C VAL A 186 6.16 -7.38 -19.30
N PHE A 187 5.28 -8.36 -19.02
CA PHE A 187 4.28 -8.26 -17.96
C PHE A 187 4.93 -8.01 -16.60
N PHE A 188 5.91 -8.83 -16.21
CA PHE A 188 6.59 -8.65 -14.91
C PHE A 188 7.34 -7.32 -14.85
N ARG A 189 7.96 -6.89 -15.95
CA ARG A 189 8.64 -5.60 -16.00
C ARG A 189 7.68 -4.43 -15.75
N ILE A 190 6.53 -4.43 -16.41
CA ILE A 190 5.53 -3.37 -16.28
C ILE A 190 4.96 -3.36 -14.86
N VAL A 191 4.49 -4.50 -14.35
CA VAL A 191 3.87 -4.55 -13.01
C VAL A 191 4.89 -4.23 -11.91
N GLY A 192 6.14 -4.68 -12.06
CA GLY A 192 7.24 -4.33 -11.17
C GLY A 192 7.55 -2.85 -11.13
N ILE A 193 7.55 -2.17 -12.28
CA ILE A 193 7.68 -0.71 -12.35
C ILE A 193 6.55 -0.02 -11.59
N PHE A 194 5.30 -0.43 -11.83
CA PHE A 194 4.16 0.12 -11.08
C PHE A 194 4.27 -0.11 -9.58
N LEU A 195 4.69 -1.31 -9.15
CA LEU A 195 4.88 -1.61 -7.73
C LEU A 195 5.94 -0.74 -7.06
N ILE A 196 7.07 -0.53 -7.73
CA ILE A 196 8.14 0.34 -7.23
C ILE A 196 7.63 1.78 -7.13
N LEU A 197 6.97 2.29 -8.17
CA LEU A 197 6.46 3.67 -8.17
C LEU A 197 5.41 3.91 -7.08
N VAL A 198 4.45 3.00 -6.93
CA VAL A 198 3.38 3.13 -5.92
C VAL A 198 3.93 2.97 -4.51
N THR A 199 4.89 2.05 -4.30
CA THR A 199 5.54 1.89 -3.00
C THR A 199 6.37 3.13 -2.65
N GLY A 200 7.07 3.69 -3.62
CA GLY A 200 7.75 4.98 -3.46
C GLY A 200 6.78 6.09 -3.08
N GLY A 201 5.64 6.17 -3.76
CA GLY A 201 4.58 7.10 -3.39
C GLY A 201 4.12 6.89 -1.95
N LEU A 202 3.81 5.66 -1.53
CA LEU A 202 3.42 5.35 -0.16
C LEU A 202 4.45 5.81 0.88
N ILE A 203 5.75 5.72 0.56
CA ILE A 203 6.83 6.23 1.43
C ILE A 203 6.71 7.74 1.61
N ILE A 204 6.51 8.49 0.51
CA ILE A 204 6.32 9.94 0.58
C ILE A 204 5.14 10.26 1.48
N ASP A 205 3.97 9.69 1.22
CA ASP A 205 2.78 9.94 2.04
C ASP A 205 2.99 9.63 3.52
N SER A 206 3.64 8.51 3.82
CA SER A 206 3.90 8.13 5.21
C SER A 206 4.80 9.15 5.90
N LEU A 207 5.72 9.80 5.19
CA LEU A 207 6.56 10.86 5.75
C LEU A 207 5.74 12.13 6.01
N TYR A 208 4.86 12.53 5.09
CA TYR A 208 4.01 13.71 5.31
C TYR A 208 3.02 13.48 6.46
N ASN A 209 2.37 12.32 6.50
CA ASN A 209 1.45 11.97 7.59
C ASN A 209 2.18 11.90 8.94
N LEU A 210 3.44 11.44 8.96
CA LEU A 210 4.27 11.51 10.17
C LEU A 210 4.56 12.96 10.58
N ASP A 211 4.90 13.83 9.64
CA ASP A 211 5.18 15.24 9.91
C ASP A 211 3.99 15.93 10.55
N GLU A 212 2.81 15.77 9.94
CA GLU A 212 1.55 16.32 10.47
C GLU A 212 1.25 15.77 11.88
N SER A 213 1.49 14.48 12.09
CA SER A 213 1.29 13.86 13.41
C SER A 213 2.26 14.42 14.45
N LEU A 214 3.53 14.66 14.09
CA LEU A 214 4.53 15.20 15.00
C LEU A 214 4.29 16.69 15.28
N LEU A 215 3.90 17.47 14.26
CA LEU A 215 3.50 18.87 14.44
C LEU A 215 2.35 19.00 15.43
N PHE A 216 1.33 18.17 15.26
CA PHE A 216 0.19 18.13 16.17
C PHE A 216 0.61 17.79 17.61
N ILE A 217 1.52 16.84 17.81
CA ILE A 217 2.05 16.49 19.14
C ILE A 217 2.85 17.65 19.74
N ASN A 218 3.68 18.31 18.94
CA ASN A 218 4.52 19.42 19.39
C ASN A 218 3.69 20.66 19.81
N GLU A 219 2.53 20.89 19.19
CA GLU A 219 1.59 21.93 19.62
C GLU A 219 0.96 21.64 21.00
N LEU A 220 0.92 20.37 21.40
CA LEU A 220 0.24 19.91 22.61
C LEU A 220 1.17 19.72 23.79
N ASP A 221 2.39 19.26 23.51
CA ASP A 221 3.45 19.10 24.51
C ASP A 221 4.60 20.06 24.19
N THR A 222 4.46 21.30 24.67
CA THR A 222 5.45 22.38 24.51
C THR A 222 6.77 22.14 25.26
N THR A 223 6.90 21.04 26.01
CA THR A 223 8.07 20.77 26.85
C THR A 223 9.12 19.87 26.20
N ALA A 224 8.74 19.14 25.15
CA ALA A 224 9.62 18.23 24.43
C ALA A 224 9.80 18.69 22.97
N ASN A 225 11.03 18.98 22.56
CA ASN A 225 11.37 19.32 21.18
C ASN A 225 11.32 18.06 20.30
N TRP A 226 10.12 17.67 19.86
CA TRP A 226 9.92 16.56 18.93
C TRP A 226 10.27 16.91 17.48
N CYS A 227 10.43 18.22 17.18
CA CYS A 227 10.77 18.71 15.85
C CYS A 227 12.27 18.93 15.65
N LEU A 228 12.78 18.43 14.52
CA LEU A 228 14.16 18.62 14.08
C LEU A 228 14.35 19.94 13.33
N PHE A 229 13.27 20.51 12.77
CA PHE A 229 13.26 21.77 12.06
C PHE A 229 12.16 22.69 12.62
N GLU A 230 12.45 23.98 12.76
CA GLU A 230 11.55 24.95 13.42
C GLU A 230 10.75 25.82 12.42
N GLN A 231 11.10 25.78 11.13
CA GLN A 231 10.72 26.87 10.22
C GLN A 231 9.47 26.64 9.39
N ASN A 232 8.94 25.40 9.25
CA ASN A 232 7.66 25.09 8.56
C ASN A 232 7.29 23.58 8.51
N SER A 233 8.21 22.67 8.84
CA SER A 233 7.97 21.23 8.92
C SER A 233 8.76 20.67 10.11
N CYS A 234 8.28 19.59 10.72
CA CYS A 234 8.90 19.02 11.92
C CYS A 234 10.09 18.10 11.57
N LEU A 235 9.96 17.37 10.45
CA LEU A 235 10.85 16.30 10.00
C LEU A 235 11.27 16.43 8.53
N LEU A 236 10.48 17.10 7.69
CA LEU A 236 10.61 17.06 6.22
C LEU A 236 11.72 17.95 5.65
N GLY A 237 12.19 18.92 6.42
CA GLY A 237 13.26 19.84 6.04
C GLY A 237 12.77 21.02 5.20
N SER A 238 13.66 21.63 4.42
CA SER A 238 13.31 22.79 3.59
C SER A 238 12.47 22.43 2.36
N ILE A 239 11.61 23.36 1.95
CA ILE A 239 10.78 23.25 0.75
C ILE A 239 11.68 23.37 -0.50
N LEU A 240 11.56 22.41 -1.43
CA LEU A 240 12.24 22.45 -2.73
C LEU A 240 11.42 23.18 -3.78
N TRP A 241 10.12 22.89 -3.81
CA TRP A 241 9.24 23.36 -4.87
C TRP A 241 7.80 23.42 -4.38
N SER A 242 7.10 24.51 -4.73
CA SER A 242 5.67 24.71 -4.49
C SER A 242 4.95 24.87 -5.83
N SER A 243 4.17 23.87 -6.21
CA SER A 243 3.42 23.81 -7.47
C SER A 243 1.94 24.17 -7.32
N HIS A 244 1.55 24.55 -6.11
CA HIS A 244 0.17 24.77 -5.70
C HIS A 244 -0.60 25.76 -6.61
N GLU A 245 0.08 26.75 -7.21
CA GLU A 245 -0.57 27.73 -8.09
C GLU A 245 -0.78 27.24 -9.53
N ILE A 246 -0.01 26.25 -9.99
CA ILE A 246 0.02 25.83 -11.40
C ILE A 246 -0.63 24.47 -11.59
N LEU A 247 -0.55 23.58 -10.58
CA LEU A 247 -0.84 22.15 -10.69
C LEU A 247 -1.46 21.62 -9.38
N PRO A 248 -2.72 21.95 -9.05
CA PRO A 248 -3.34 21.49 -7.80
C PRO A 248 -3.60 19.98 -7.78
N GLU A 249 -3.14 19.32 -6.71
CA GLU A 249 -3.26 17.88 -6.43
C GLU A 249 -4.70 17.34 -6.51
N ASP A 250 -5.68 18.18 -6.18
CA ASP A 250 -7.08 17.78 -6.03
C ASP A 250 -7.85 17.72 -7.36
N LYS A 251 -7.21 18.11 -8.47
CA LYS A 251 -7.83 18.15 -9.80
C LYS A 251 -7.40 16.98 -10.67
N PHE A 252 -8.32 16.48 -11.49
CA PHE A 252 -8.00 15.55 -12.57
C PHE A 252 -7.16 16.29 -13.64
N PRO A 253 -6.05 15.71 -14.18
CA PRO A 253 -5.58 14.32 -14.04
C PRO A 253 -4.59 14.07 -12.89
N LEU A 254 -4.16 15.11 -12.18
CA LEU A 254 -3.12 15.04 -11.14
C LEU A 254 -3.48 14.12 -9.98
N ILE A 255 -4.77 13.95 -9.71
CA ILE A 255 -5.24 13.04 -8.68
C ILE A 255 -4.85 11.58 -8.93
N LEU A 256 -4.83 11.15 -10.20
CA LEU A 256 -4.34 9.82 -10.57
C LEU A 256 -2.84 9.72 -10.31
N MET A 257 -2.11 10.82 -10.51
CA MET A 257 -0.69 10.88 -10.23
C MET A 257 -0.41 10.85 -8.72
N LYS A 258 -1.25 11.49 -7.90
CA LYS A 258 -1.22 11.36 -6.44
C LYS A 258 -1.49 9.92 -6.00
N ILE A 259 -2.50 9.26 -6.57
CA ILE A 259 -2.82 7.85 -6.25
C ILE A 259 -1.68 6.90 -6.62
N VAL A 260 -1.10 7.05 -7.82
CA VAL A 260 -0.13 6.09 -8.38
C VAL A 260 1.31 6.40 -7.98
N PHE A 261 1.69 7.67 -7.93
CA PHE A 261 3.09 8.10 -7.72
C PHE A 261 3.32 8.80 -6.38
N GLY A 262 2.26 9.13 -5.65
CA GLY A 262 2.38 9.93 -4.43
C GLY A 262 2.82 11.37 -4.68
N TYR A 263 2.30 11.97 -5.75
CA TYR A 263 2.51 13.38 -6.05
C TYR A 263 1.94 14.28 -4.94
N HIS A 264 2.78 15.22 -4.49
CA HIS A 264 2.45 16.34 -3.60
C HIS A 264 2.85 17.66 -4.25
N ASP A 265 2.06 18.71 -4.03
CA ASP A 265 2.15 20.07 -4.53
C ASP A 265 3.28 20.83 -3.87
N ILE A 266 3.58 20.48 -2.61
CA ILE A 266 4.71 21.00 -1.87
C ILE A 266 5.69 19.85 -1.74
N VAL A 267 6.85 19.96 -2.39
CA VAL A 267 7.88 18.93 -2.37
C VAL A 267 8.97 19.33 -1.39
N TYR A 268 9.25 18.48 -0.42
CA TYR A 268 10.36 18.64 0.54
C TYR A 268 11.59 17.82 0.12
N ILE A 269 12.78 18.24 0.59
CA ILE A 269 14.05 17.56 0.25
C ILE A 269 14.06 16.11 0.74
N ILE A 270 13.70 15.87 2.00
CA ILE A 270 13.91 14.56 2.63
C ILE A 270 13.05 13.47 1.95
N PRO A 271 11.73 13.66 1.74
CA PRO A 271 10.90 12.69 1.02
C PRO A 271 11.39 12.42 -0.40
N LEU A 272 11.86 13.45 -1.11
CA LEU A 272 12.35 13.31 -2.49
C LEU A 272 13.66 12.50 -2.54
N VAL A 273 14.60 12.75 -1.63
CA VAL A 273 15.85 11.99 -1.53
C VAL A 273 15.58 10.53 -1.17
N ILE A 274 14.70 10.28 -0.19
CA ILE A 274 14.31 8.92 0.21
C ILE A 274 13.64 8.19 -0.96
N TYR A 275 12.74 8.85 -1.67
CA TYR A 275 12.08 8.29 -2.86
C TYR A 275 13.09 7.91 -3.95
N LEU A 276 14.02 8.81 -4.28
CA LEU A 276 15.05 8.54 -5.30
C LEU A 276 15.99 7.40 -4.89
N LEU A 277 16.43 7.37 -3.62
CA LEU A 277 17.23 6.27 -3.09
C LEU A 277 16.48 4.95 -3.15
N PHE A 278 15.21 4.94 -2.76
CA PHE A 278 14.36 3.75 -2.81
C PHE A 278 14.22 3.22 -4.25
N VAL A 279 13.83 4.08 -5.19
CA VAL A 279 13.66 3.72 -6.60
C VAL A 279 14.99 3.23 -7.19
N PHE A 280 16.11 3.87 -6.85
CA PHE A 280 17.42 3.47 -7.35
C PHE A 280 17.86 2.11 -6.78
N ILE A 281 17.81 1.92 -5.47
CA ILE A 281 18.28 0.70 -4.80
C ILE A 281 17.39 -0.49 -5.15
N VAL A 282 16.08 -0.36 -4.92
CA VAL A 282 15.13 -1.45 -5.13
C VAL A 282 14.91 -1.69 -6.62
N GLY A 283 14.85 -0.64 -7.44
CA GLY A 283 14.77 -0.77 -8.88
C GLY A 283 15.98 -1.47 -9.46
N LYS A 284 17.20 -1.10 -9.06
CA LYS A 284 18.42 -1.78 -9.52
C LYS A 284 18.40 -3.27 -9.15
N PHE A 285 18.07 -3.61 -7.91
CA PHE A 285 17.99 -5.01 -7.48
C PHE A 285 16.92 -5.79 -8.26
N TYR A 286 15.74 -5.21 -8.43
CA TYR A 286 14.63 -5.80 -9.16
C TYR A 286 14.97 -6.07 -10.63
N PHE A 287 15.53 -5.09 -11.35
CA PHE A 287 15.90 -5.26 -12.75
C PHE A 287 17.13 -6.14 -12.96
N GLN A 288 18.07 -6.17 -12.02
CA GLN A 288 19.20 -7.10 -12.09
C GLN A 288 18.71 -8.56 -12.02
N ASN A 289 17.79 -8.85 -11.09
CA ASN A 289 17.19 -10.17 -10.99
C ASN A 289 16.36 -10.52 -12.22
N LEU A 290 15.65 -9.55 -12.82
CA LEU A 290 14.89 -9.77 -14.05
C LEU A 290 15.78 -10.00 -15.29
N LYS A 291 16.94 -9.35 -15.40
CA LYS A 291 17.85 -9.53 -16.55
C LYS A 291 18.46 -10.93 -16.60
N ASN A 292 18.59 -11.59 -15.45
CA ASN A 292 19.03 -12.98 -15.40
C ASN A 292 17.97 -13.96 -15.95
N LEU A 293 16.77 -13.50 -16.32
CA LEU A 293 15.67 -14.31 -16.90
C LEU A 293 15.63 -14.33 -18.43
N SER A 294 16.33 -13.41 -19.11
CA SER A 294 16.31 -13.24 -20.57
C SER A 294 17.58 -13.80 -21.21
#